data_AF-A0A929KD28-F1
#
_entry.id   AF-A0A929KD28-F1
#
_cell.length_a   1.000
_cell.length_b   1.000
_cell.length_c   1.000
_cell.angle_alpha   90.00
_cell.angle_beta   90.00
_cell.angle_gamma   90.00
#
_symmetry.space_group_name_H-M   'P 1'
#
loop_
_entity.id
_entity.type
_entity.pdbx_description
1 polymer ?
#
loop_
_entity_poly.entity_id
_entity_poly.type
_entity_poly.pdbx_seq_one_letter_code
_entity_poly.pdbx_strand_id
1 'polypeptide(L)'
;ITIDSDPEREYDECRLKAEFLTNSLCLSSTKKGGSRKDFSLIETMRWDTGRGEQGGEGYFLLERHLERLSRSAHYFAFYMDLEKVRRELDKFAKGLHSKRKSYRVRMLLKRDGSVDISASVLSAQEKQVYFDLSLKTVDSQNPFLYHKTTYRPLYTEEYQRAKTCGLFDCVFANERGELT
;
A
#
# COMPACT_ATOMS: atom_id res chain seq x y z
N ILE A 1 19.00 -40.78 0.30
CA ILE A 1 19.23 -40.80 -1.17
C ILE A 1 18.73 -42.16 -1.63
N THR A 2 17.54 -42.19 -2.21
CA THR A 2 16.87 -43.41 -2.68
C THR A 2 17.41 -43.74 -4.07
N ILE A 3 17.70 -45.02 -4.33
CA ILE A 3 18.53 -45.46 -5.46
C ILE A 3 17.84 -45.41 -6.84
N ASP A 4 16.64 -44.84 -6.90
CA ASP A 4 15.75 -44.82 -8.08
C ASP A 4 15.30 -43.38 -8.45
N SER A 5 15.98 -42.38 -7.90
CA SER A 5 15.72 -40.98 -8.19
C SER A 5 16.34 -40.56 -9.52
N ASP A 6 15.54 -39.93 -10.39
CA ASP A 6 15.98 -39.32 -11.65
C ASP A 6 16.68 -37.97 -11.36
N PRO A 7 17.99 -37.84 -11.61
CA PRO A 7 18.76 -36.63 -11.29
C PRO A 7 18.26 -35.37 -12.01
N GLU A 8 17.71 -35.50 -13.22
CA GLU A 8 17.20 -34.34 -13.96
C GLU A 8 15.90 -33.83 -13.34
N ARG A 9 15.02 -34.73 -12.92
CA ARG A 9 13.78 -34.37 -12.21
C ARG A 9 14.05 -33.80 -10.83
N GLU A 10 15.03 -34.34 -10.11
CA GLU A 10 15.45 -33.77 -8.82
C GLU A 10 16.05 -32.37 -8.99
N TYR A 11 16.84 -32.15 -10.06
CA TYR A 11 17.36 -30.83 -10.39
C TYR A 11 16.26 -29.83 -10.74
N ASP A 12 15.27 -30.24 -11.54
CA ASP A 12 14.12 -29.42 -11.88
C ASP A 12 13.25 -29.08 -10.67
N GLU A 13 13.04 -30.02 -9.75
CA GLU A 13 12.37 -29.78 -8.49
C GLU A 13 13.17 -28.81 -7.60
N CYS A 14 14.48 -28.99 -7.51
CA CYS A 14 15.36 -28.07 -6.79
C CYS A 14 15.34 -26.67 -7.39
N ARG A 15 15.33 -26.57 -8.73
CA ARG A 15 15.22 -25.30 -9.45
C ARG A 15 13.87 -24.65 -9.22
N LEU A 16 12.77 -25.40 -9.26
CA LEU A 16 11.44 -24.88 -8.95
C LEU A 16 11.34 -24.40 -7.50
N LYS A 17 11.93 -25.12 -6.55
CA LYS A 17 12.00 -24.71 -5.14
C LYS A 17 12.88 -23.48 -4.95
N ALA A 18 14.02 -23.41 -5.65
CA ALA A 18 14.90 -22.26 -5.63
C ALA A 18 14.22 -21.04 -6.25
N GLU A 19 13.56 -21.20 -7.40
CA GLU A 19 12.72 -20.19 -8.05
C GLU A 19 11.53 -19.80 -7.19
N PHE A 20 10.91 -20.71 -6.44
CA PHE A 20 9.89 -20.33 -5.47
C PHE A 20 10.48 -19.43 -4.38
N LEU A 21 11.68 -19.73 -3.89
CA LEU A 21 12.38 -18.91 -2.89
C LEU A 21 12.95 -17.61 -3.47
N THR A 22 13.27 -17.56 -4.76
CA THR A 22 13.92 -16.42 -5.42
C THR A 22 12.94 -15.59 -6.24
N ASN A 23 11.99 -16.14 -6.99
CA ASN A 23 11.00 -15.38 -7.76
C ASN A 23 9.81 -14.89 -6.93
N SER A 24 9.46 -15.51 -5.80
CA SER A 24 8.31 -15.03 -5.01
C SER A 24 8.52 -13.61 -4.48
N LEU A 25 9.76 -13.17 -4.26
CA LEU A 25 10.09 -11.84 -3.75
C LEU A 25 11.49 -11.29 -4.14
N CYS A 26 12.29 -11.93 -4.99
CA CYS A 26 13.73 -11.59 -5.13
C CYS A 26 14.13 -11.16 -6.55
N LEU A 27 15.09 -10.22 -6.60
CA LEU A 27 15.88 -9.77 -7.76
C LEU A 27 15.18 -8.88 -8.80
N SER A 28 14.89 -7.64 -8.40
CA SER A 28 15.40 -6.48 -9.13
C SER A 28 15.33 -5.22 -8.26
N SER A 29 16.50 -4.73 -7.86
CA SER A 29 16.65 -3.35 -7.38
C SER A 29 16.74 -2.44 -8.60
N THR A 30 15.65 -1.80 -8.97
CA THR A 30 15.69 -0.67 -9.91
C THR A 30 15.98 0.61 -9.14
N LYS A 31 16.94 1.41 -9.61
CA LYS A 31 17.44 2.65 -9.00
C LYS A 31 16.41 3.80 -8.87
N LYS A 32 15.12 3.56 -9.15
CA LYS A 32 14.04 4.55 -9.03
C LYS A 32 12.72 3.81 -8.80
N GLY A 33 12.17 3.94 -7.60
CA GLY A 33 11.08 3.11 -7.10
C GLY A 33 11.64 1.94 -6.30
N GLY A 34 11.35 1.92 -4.99
CA GLY A 34 11.92 0.95 -4.04
C GLY A 34 11.80 -0.51 -4.52
N SER A 35 12.65 -1.39 -3.98
CA SER A 35 12.62 -2.80 -4.38
C SER A 35 11.26 -3.43 -4.02
N ARG A 36 10.86 -4.47 -4.76
CA ARG A 36 9.69 -5.30 -4.39
C ARG A 36 9.81 -5.91 -2.98
N LYS A 37 11.00 -5.91 -2.38
CA LYS A 37 11.27 -6.37 -1.01
C LYS A 37 11.06 -5.28 0.04
N ASP A 38 11.46 -4.05 -0.26
CA ASP A 38 11.51 -2.92 0.69
C ASP A 38 10.35 -1.96 0.46
N PHE A 39 9.15 -2.46 0.73
CA PHE A 39 7.96 -1.63 0.80
C PHE A 39 7.35 -1.65 2.19
N SER A 40 6.53 -0.64 2.46
CA SER A 40 5.67 -0.59 3.63
C SER A 40 4.21 -0.71 3.18
N LEU A 41 3.38 -1.25 4.04
CA LEU A 41 1.94 -1.06 3.89
C LEU A 41 1.61 0.36 4.32
N ILE A 42 0.70 1.01 3.60
CA ILE A 42 0.34 2.41 3.84
C ILE A 42 -1.15 2.54 4.04
N GLU A 43 -1.53 3.25 5.10
CA GLU A 43 -2.89 3.71 5.32
C GLU A 43 -2.92 5.24 5.41
N THR A 44 -3.89 5.85 4.74
CA THR A 44 -4.11 7.30 4.80
C THR A 44 -5.55 7.54 5.25
N MET A 45 -5.71 8.11 6.43
CA MET A 45 -6.97 8.27 7.14
C MET A 45 -7.29 9.76 7.32
N ARG A 46 -8.57 10.09 7.31
CA ARG A 46 -9.03 11.40 7.81
C ARG A 46 -9.19 11.30 9.32
N TRP A 47 -8.57 12.22 10.05
CA TRP A 47 -8.86 12.44 11.46
C TRP A 47 -9.63 13.75 11.60
N ASP A 48 -10.69 13.77 12.39
CA ASP A 48 -11.58 14.93 12.55
C ASP A 48 -12.08 15.05 13.99
N THR A 49 -12.40 16.26 14.43
CA THR A 49 -12.95 16.53 15.76
C THR A 49 -14.47 16.36 15.87
N GLY A 50 -15.20 16.17 14.76
CA GLY A 50 -16.66 16.03 14.78
C GLY A 50 -17.23 14.99 13.80
N ARG A 51 -16.39 14.10 13.27
CA ARG A 51 -16.79 13.03 12.33
C ARG A 51 -16.09 11.70 12.59
N GLY A 52 -15.68 11.44 13.83
CA GLY A 52 -15.26 10.11 14.25
C GLY A 52 -16.41 9.10 14.10
N GLU A 53 -16.10 7.80 14.12
CA GLU A 53 -17.08 6.73 13.85
C GLU A 53 -18.32 6.76 14.78
N GLN A 54 -18.22 7.39 15.95
CA GLN A 54 -19.31 7.55 16.92
C GLN A 54 -19.80 9.00 17.08
N GLY A 55 -19.58 9.86 16.08
CA GLY A 55 -20.00 11.28 16.13
C GLY A 55 -19.14 12.18 17.02
N GLY A 56 -18.06 11.65 17.60
CA GLY A 56 -17.04 12.39 18.34
C GLY A 56 -15.81 12.70 17.49
N GLU A 57 -14.69 12.95 18.15
CA GLU A 57 -13.39 13.02 17.48
C GLU A 57 -12.85 11.64 17.13
N GLY A 58 -12.08 11.54 16.06
CA GLY A 58 -11.40 10.29 15.72
C GLY A 58 -11.08 10.12 14.26
N TYR A 59 -10.59 8.93 13.95
CA TYR A 59 -10.31 8.48 12.59
C TYR A 59 -11.61 8.06 11.90
N PHE A 60 -11.82 8.54 10.67
CA PHE A 60 -12.95 8.14 9.84
C PHE A 60 -12.68 6.74 9.24
N LEU A 61 -13.63 5.81 9.42
CA LEU A 61 -13.56 4.42 8.94
C LEU A 61 -12.34 3.64 9.46
N LEU A 62 -11.89 3.92 10.67
CA LEU A 62 -10.72 3.30 11.31
C LEU A 62 -10.73 1.79 11.17
N GLU A 63 -11.86 1.14 11.48
CA GLU A 63 -11.94 -0.32 11.44
C GLU A 63 -11.74 -0.88 10.03
N ARG A 64 -12.26 -0.20 9.00
CA ARG A 64 -12.04 -0.60 7.59
C ARG A 64 -10.58 -0.41 7.17
N HIS A 65 -9.93 0.64 7.68
CA HIS A 65 -8.50 0.86 7.44
C HIS A 65 -7.65 -0.23 8.10
N LEU A 66 -7.95 -0.59 9.35
CA LEU A 66 -7.25 -1.65 10.08
C LEU A 66 -7.49 -3.04 9.49
N GLU A 67 -8.71 -3.33 9.04
CA GLU A 67 -9.04 -4.58 8.35
C GLU A 67 -8.25 -4.72 7.04
N ARG A 68 -8.22 -3.67 6.20
CA ARG A 68 -7.42 -3.67 4.97
C ARG A 68 -5.93 -3.83 5.24
N LEU A 69 -5.42 -3.14 6.26
CA LEU A 69 -4.02 -3.26 6.68
C LEU A 69 -3.70 -4.70 7.13
N SER A 70 -4.56 -5.29 7.97
CA SER A 70 -4.41 -6.64 8.49
C SER A 70 -4.42 -7.69 7.37
N ARG A 71 -5.36 -7.59 6.43
CA ARG A 71 -5.42 -8.46 5.24
C ARG A 71 -4.13 -8.38 4.41
N SER A 72 -3.60 -7.17 4.23
CA SER A 72 -2.36 -6.96 3.47
C SER A 72 -1.13 -7.44 4.25
N ALA A 73 -1.13 -7.27 5.58
CA ALA A 73 -0.05 -7.74 6.44
C ALA A 73 0.03 -9.27 6.45
N HIS A 74 -1.13 -9.92 6.53
CA HIS A 74 -1.24 -11.37 6.41
C HIS A 74 -0.72 -11.87 5.04
N TYR A 75 -1.17 -11.25 3.95
CA TYR A 75 -0.77 -11.65 2.59
C TYR A 75 0.75 -11.54 2.35
N PHE A 76 1.38 -10.45 2.78
CA PHE A 76 2.81 -10.21 2.56
C PHE A 76 3.74 -10.64 3.72
N ALA A 77 3.19 -11.34 4.71
CA ALA A 77 3.91 -11.76 5.92
C ALA A 77 4.61 -10.59 6.65
N PHE A 78 3.87 -9.51 6.90
CA PHE A 78 4.30 -8.43 7.80
C PHE A 78 3.91 -8.79 9.23
N TYR A 79 4.82 -8.54 10.17
CA TYR A 79 4.47 -8.59 11.57
C TYR A 79 3.51 -7.44 11.89
N MET A 80 2.36 -7.76 12.49
CA MET A 80 1.36 -6.77 12.89
C MET A 80 0.77 -7.16 14.24
N ASP A 81 1.05 -6.34 15.25
CA ASP A 81 0.32 -6.32 16.50
C ASP A 81 -0.77 -5.25 16.39
N LEU A 82 -2.01 -5.67 16.20
CA LEU A 82 -3.16 -4.78 16.01
C LEU A 82 -3.35 -3.86 17.21
N GLU A 83 -3.18 -4.36 18.42
CA GLU A 83 -3.34 -3.57 19.64
C GLU A 83 -2.24 -2.52 19.79
N LYS A 84 -1.00 -2.86 19.41
CA LYS A 84 0.10 -1.88 19.32
C LYS A 84 -0.23 -0.80 18.29
N VAL A 85 -0.72 -1.16 17.11
CA VAL A 85 -1.09 -0.19 16.07
C VAL A 85 -2.18 0.77 16.57
N ARG A 86 -3.22 0.25 17.24
CA ARG A 86 -4.28 1.08 17.86
C ARG A 86 -3.69 2.06 18.87
N ARG A 87 -2.88 1.57 19.81
CA ARG A 87 -2.24 2.42 20.83
C ARG A 87 -1.39 3.54 20.23
N GLU A 88 -0.61 3.25 19.18
CA GLU A 88 0.19 4.28 18.51
C GLU A 88 -0.67 5.32 17.79
N LEU A 89 -1.76 4.91 17.13
CA LEU A 89 -2.72 5.83 16.51
C LEU A 89 -3.44 6.71 17.54
N ASP A 90 -3.86 6.14 18.67
CA ASP A 90 -4.52 6.89 19.76
C ASP A 90 -3.55 7.88 20.41
N LYS A 91 -2.32 7.45 20.67
CA LYS A 91 -1.26 8.32 21.20
C LYS A 91 -0.99 9.48 20.24
N PHE A 92 -0.92 9.22 18.95
CA PHE A 92 -0.70 10.24 17.93
C PHE A 92 -1.89 11.23 17.84
N ALA A 93 -3.12 10.72 17.91
CA ALA A 93 -4.35 11.53 17.84
C ALA A 93 -4.45 12.57 18.96
N LYS A 94 -3.95 12.27 20.17
CA LYS A 94 -3.91 13.23 21.29
C LYS A 94 -3.19 14.54 20.94
N GLY A 95 -2.16 14.49 20.07
CA GLY A 95 -1.45 15.67 19.59
C GLY A 95 -2.21 16.48 18.53
N LEU A 96 -3.26 15.91 17.92
CA LEU A 96 -4.08 16.56 16.90
C LEU A 96 -5.26 17.33 17.49
N HIS A 97 -5.78 16.87 18.63
CA HIS A 97 -6.96 17.41 19.33
C HIS A 97 -6.90 18.93 19.54
N SER A 98 -5.74 19.46 19.92
CA SER A 98 -5.58 20.85 20.34
C SER A 98 -5.85 21.90 19.26
N LYS A 99 -6.09 21.52 17.99
CA LYS A 99 -6.16 22.48 16.88
C LYS A 99 -7.52 22.59 16.18
N ARG A 100 -8.56 21.85 16.60
CA ARG A 100 -9.93 21.87 15.98
C ARG A 100 -9.91 21.88 14.44
N LYS A 101 -9.05 21.06 13.84
CA LYS A 101 -8.84 20.94 12.39
C LYS A 101 -8.99 19.48 11.97
N SER A 102 -9.37 19.27 10.71
CA SER A 102 -9.28 17.96 10.07
C SER A 102 -7.85 17.71 9.58
N TYR A 103 -7.39 16.48 9.72
CA TYR A 103 -6.05 16.06 9.30
C TYR A 103 -6.11 14.88 8.36
N ARG A 104 -5.16 14.85 7.43
CA ARG A 104 -4.78 13.65 6.69
C ARG A 104 -3.66 12.98 7.47
N VAL A 105 -3.97 11.86 8.12
CA VAL A 105 -3.01 11.04 8.86
C VAL A 105 -2.53 9.92 7.96
N ARG A 106 -1.23 9.80 7.78
CA ARG A 106 -0.58 8.76 6.99
C ARG A 106 0.20 7.85 7.93
N MET A 107 -0.11 6.57 7.90
CA MET A 107 0.54 5.52 8.66
C MET A 107 1.28 4.57 7.71
N LEU A 108 2.51 4.21 8.05
CA LEU A 108 3.26 3.14 7.42
C LEU A 108 3.47 2.00 8.40
N LEU A 109 3.22 0.78 7.96
CA LEU A 109 3.64 -0.44 8.64
C LEU A 109 4.83 -1.04 7.88
N LYS A 110 5.97 -1.19 8.56
CA LYS A 110 7.13 -1.91 8.02
C LYS A 110 7.04 -3.40 8.36
N ARG A 111 7.88 -4.21 7.68
CA ARG A 111 7.84 -5.68 7.78
C ARG A 111 8.08 -6.21 9.20
N ASP A 112 8.89 -5.49 9.99
CA ASP A 112 9.19 -5.79 11.39
C ASP A 112 8.07 -5.37 12.37
N GLY A 113 6.98 -4.78 11.88
CA GLY A 113 5.89 -4.23 12.66
C GLY A 113 6.22 -2.91 13.37
N SER A 114 7.27 -2.21 12.94
CA SER A 114 7.44 -0.79 13.26
C SER A 114 6.42 0.04 12.48
N VAL A 115 5.93 1.09 13.14
CA VAL A 115 4.88 1.96 12.63
C VAL A 115 5.39 3.40 12.58
N ASP A 116 5.30 4.02 11.41
CA ASP A 116 5.60 5.46 11.25
C ASP A 116 4.30 6.22 10.97
N ILE A 117 3.97 7.22 11.78
CA ILE A 117 2.75 8.01 11.64
C ILE A 117 3.13 9.48 11.39
N SER A 118 2.50 10.09 10.39
CA SER A 118 2.62 11.52 10.12
C SER A 118 1.25 12.12 9.80
N ALA A 119 1.13 13.44 9.96
CA ALA A 119 -0.10 14.15 9.63
C ALA A 119 0.16 15.48 8.94
N SER A 120 -0.74 15.83 8.03
CA SER A 120 -0.83 17.16 7.43
C SER A 120 -2.25 17.68 7.61
N VAL A 121 -2.42 19.01 7.74
CA VAL A 121 -3.75 19.62 7.76
C VAL A 121 -4.46 19.25 6.46
N LEU A 122 -5.73 18.84 6.57
CA LEU A 122 -6.55 18.53 5.42
C LEU A 122 -7.05 19.83 4.79
N SER A 123 -6.55 20.17 3.60
CA SER A 123 -7.00 21.34 2.84
C SER A 123 -8.32 21.06 2.14
N ALA A 124 -9.09 22.10 1.87
CA ALA A 124 -10.21 22.01 0.94
C ALA A 124 -9.69 21.56 -0.43
N GLN A 125 -10.43 20.66 -1.07
CA GLN A 125 -10.14 20.17 -2.41
C GLN A 125 -11.02 20.91 -3.42
N GLU A 126 -10.54 21.05 -4.65
CA GLU A 126 -11.31 21.60 -5.74
C GLU A 126 -12.55 20.75 -6.03
N LYS A 127 -13.67 21.41 -6.38
CA LYS A 127 -14.95 20.73 -6.63
C LYS A 127 -14.99 20.01 -7.96
N GLN A 128 -14.16 20.43 -8.91
CA GLN A 128 -14.08 19.87 -10.25
C GLN A 128 -12.60 19.66 -10.59
N VAL A 129 -12.28 18.46 -11.08
CA VAL A 129 -10.92 18.04 -11.42
C VAL A 129 -10.92 17.38 -12.78
N TYR A 130 -9.80 17.45 -13.49
CA TYR A 130 -9.60 16.78 -14.77
C TYR A 130 -8.63 15.61 -14.59
N PHE A 131 -8.92 14.49 -15.25
CA PHE A 131 -8.07 13.32 -15.28
C PHE A 131 -8.02 12.76 -16.71
N ASP A 132 -6.99 12.00 -17.01
CA ASP A 132 -6.88 11.26 -18.27
C ASP A 132 -6.93 9.75 -18.06
N LEU A 133 -7.03 9.01 -19.16
CA LEU A 133 -6.80 7.58 -19.20
C LEU A 133 -5.34 7.35 -19.61
N SER A 134 -4.56 6.67 -18.78
CA SER A 134 -3.19 6.30 -19.10
C SER A 134 -3.17 5.35 -20.31
N LEU A 135 -2.21 5.57 -21.20
CA LEU A 135 -1.93 4.64 -22.31
C LEU A 135 -1.25 3.35 -21.84
N LYS A 136 -0.81 3.29 -20.58
CA LYS A 136 -0.23 2.10 -19.97
C LYS A 136 -1.32 1.28 -19.29
N THR A 137 -1.25 -0.03 -19.47
CA THR A 137 -2.15 -0.97 -18.83
C THR A 137 -1.58 -1.49 -17.51
N VAL A 138 -2.44 -1.75 -16.54
CA VAL A 138 -2.09 -2.53 -15.35
C VAL A 138 -2.21 -4.02 -15.65
N ASP A 139 -1.33 -4.82 -15.06
CA ASP A 139 -1.41 -6.28 -15.09
C ASP A 139 -2.35 -6.76 -13.99
N SER A 140 -3.52 -7.29 -14.36
CA SER A 140 -4.52 -7.75 -13.38
C SER A 140 -4.03 -8.87 -12.46
N GLN A 141 -2.95 -9.58 -12.81
CA GLN A 141 -2.34 -10.61 -11.95
C GLN A 141 -1.38 -10.03 -10.90
N ASN A 142 -1.04 -8.75 -10.98
CA ASN A 142 -0.08 -8.12 -10.08
C ASN A 142 -0.70 -7.91 -8.67
N PRO A 143 -0.19 -8.57 -7.62
CA PRO A 143 -0.77 -8.47 -6.27
C PRO A 143 -0.76 -7.04 -5.72
N PHE A 144 0.19 -6.21 -6.15
CA PHE A 144 0.33 -4.83 -5.69
C PHE A 144 -0.83 -3.91 -6.12
N LEU A 145 -1.72 -4.36 -7.00
CA LEU A 145 -2.97 -3.66 -7.32
C LEU A 145 -3.98 -3.74 -6.17
N TYR A 146 -4.03 -4.86 -5.47
CA TYR A 146 -5.04 -5.15 -4.44
C TYR A 146 -4.63 -4.71 -3.04
N HIS A 147 -3.36 -4.36 -2.87
CA HIS A 147 -2.79 -4.00 -1.58
C HIS A 147 -2.23 -2.59 -1.56
N LYS A 148 -2.55 -1.85 -0.51
CA LYS A 148 -2.11 -0.47 -0.37
C LYS A 148 -0.67 -0.43 0.16
N THR A 149 0.30 -0.41 -0.75
CA THR A 149 1.74 -0.41 -0.42
C THR A 149 2.42 0.89 -0.85
N THR A 150 3.69 1.07 -0.47
CA THR A 150 4.57 2.11 -1.03
C THR A 150 5.20 1.71 -2.37
N TYR A 151 5.13 0.43 -2.76
CA TYR A 151 5.63 -0.04 -4.06
C TYR A 151 4.56 0.14 -5.14
N ARG A 152 4.67 1.22 -5.89
CA ARG A 152 3.73 1.57 -6.96
C ARG A 152 4.41 2.37 -8.08
N PRO A 153 5.41 1.77 -8.76
CA PRO A 153 6.24 2.48 -9.75
C PRO A 153 5.41 3.02 -10.93
N LEU A 154 4.53 2.19 -11.50
CA LEU A 154 3.65 2.58 -12.61
C LEU A 154 2.75 3.78 -12.23
N TYR A 155 2.02 3.68 -11.12
CA TYR A 155 1.18 4.78 -10.62
C TYR A 155 1.99 6.04 -10.34
N THR A 156 3.21 5.90 -9.78
CA THR A 156 4.05 7.05 -9.46
C THR A 156 4.48 7.76 -10.73
N GLU A 157 4.93 7.00 -11.74
CA GLU A 157 5.35 7.54 -13.03
C GLU A 157 4.20 8.26 -13.75
N GLU A 158 3.04 7.61 -13.89
CA GLU A 158 1.90 8.18 -14.58
C GLU A 158 1.26 9.34 -13.82
N TYR A 159 1.24 9.30 -12.49
CA TYR A 159 0.82 10.45 -11.68
C TYR A 159 1.72 11.66 -11.92
N GLN A 160 3.05 11.47 -12.01
CA GLN A 160 3.95 12.59 -12.35
C GLN A 160 3.67 13.11 -13.76
N ARG A 161 3.47 12.23 -14.75
CA ARG A 161 3.10 12.61 -16.11
C ARG A 161 1.80 13.44 -16.13
N ALA A 162 0.73 12.92 -15.53
CA ALA A 162 -0.56 13.60 -15.46
C ALA A 162 -0.42 14.99 -14.80
N LYS A 163 0.32 15.06 -13.70
CA LYS A 163 0.60 16.32 -13.00
C LYS A 163 1.36 17.32 -13.87
N THR A 164 2.34 16.88 -14.67
CA THR A 164 3.05 17.77 -15.61
C THR A 164 2.15 18.29 -16.73
N CYS A 165 1.09 17.57 -17.06
CA CYS A 165 0.06 17.98 -18.01
C CYS A 165 -1.05 18.85 -17.38
N GLY A 166 -0.94 19.21 -16.09
CA GLY A 166 -1.95 19.99 -15.38
C GLY A 166 -3.21 19.21 -14.99
N LEU A 167 -3.15 17.87 -15.06
CA LEU A 167 -4.24 16.99 -14.64
C LEU A 167 -4.15 16.70 -13.14
N PHE A 168 -5.30 16.41 -12.53
CA PHE A 168 -5.40 16.04 -11.13
C PHE A 168 -4.86 14.63 -10.88
N ASP A 169 -5.23 13.69 -11.74
CA ASP A 169 -4.81 12.29 -11.69
C ASP A 169 -4.95 11.61 -13.06
N CYS A 170 -4.64 10.32 -13.12
CA CYS A 170 -4.85 9.45 -14.27
C CYS A 170 -5.55 8.15 -13.85
N VAL A 171 -6.35 7.60 -14.75
CA VAL A 171 -7.04 6.31 -14.60
C VAL A 171 -6.34 5.27 -15.45
N PHE A 172 -6.43 3.99 -15.09
CA PHE A 172 -5.82 2.88 -15.80
C PHE A 172 -6.87 1.93 -16.35
N ALA A 173 -6.49 1.18 -17.39
CA ALA A 173 -7.20 -0.01 -17.82
C ALA A 173 -6.30 -1.24 -17.63
N ASN A 174 -6.88 -2.41 -17.47
CA ASN A 174 -6.14 -3.68 -17.48
C ASN A 174 -5.91 -4.20 -18.90
N GLU A 175 -5.27 -5.36 -19.02
CA GLU A 175 -4.99 -6.02 -20.31
C GLU A 175 -6.24 -6.41 -21.12
N ARG A 176 -7.43 -6.40 -20.50
CA ARG A 176 -8.73 -6.64 -21.16
C ARG A 176 -9.46 -5.35 -21.55
N GLY A 177 -8.86 -4.18 -21.31
CA GLY A 177 -9.50 -2.88 -21.55
C GLY A 177 -10.54 -2.50 -20.49
N GLU A 178 -10.58 -3.20 -19.35
CA GLU A 178 -11.47 -2.86 -18.24
C GLU A 178 -10.83 -1.79 -17.36
N LEU A 179 -11.59 -0.78 -16.94
CA LEU A 179 -11.09 0.27 -16.06
C LEU A 179 -10.78 -0.28 -14.65
N THR A 180 -9.69 0.21 -14.06
CA THR A 180 -9.17 -0.22 -12.74
C THR A 180 -8.85 0.96 -11.83
#